data_AF-A0A950B9C0-F1
#
_entry.id   AF-A0A950B9C0-F1
#
_cell.length_a   1.000
_cell.length_b   1.000
_cell.length_c   1.000
_cell.angle_alpha   90.00
_cell.angle_beta   90.00
_cell.angle_gamma   90.00
#
_symmetry.space_group_name_H-M   'P 1'
#
loop_
_entity.id
_entity.type
_entity.pdbx_description
1 polymer ?
#
loop_
_entity_poly.entity_id
_entity_poly.type
_entity_poly.pdbx_seq_one_letter_code
_entity_poly.pdbx_strand_id
1 'polypeptide(L)'
;RFAAGLVHTPAKLAQALRMRFDLRATPYWCDAYVTEAIGTARVTQVRVRRGSDDTLVDCDRLACAYGLVPNTGLGAAPGCRLETRAGAPAIAVNEFQQTSVEAIYAAGECTGVGGMELAAVEGRIAAHAALGDNPGAQRLFAERERYRRFAARLYDAFELNPALRTLSQPDTVFCRCEDVAWRDVAGHASWRDAKLQTRCGMGPCQGKICGEAAAFCFGWTQNGQRPPFSPARIDTLLQVESAE
;
A
#
# COMPACT_ATOMS: atom_id res chain seq x y z
N ARG A 1 -18.07 -0.23 -14.12
CA ARG A 1 -18.26 -1.49 -13.36
C ARG A 1 -18.37 -1.23 -11.85
N PHE A 2 -17.37 -0.59 -11.21
CA PHE A 2 -17.41 -0.26 -9.79
C PHE A 2 -18.62 0.59 -9.34
N ALA A 3 -18.91 1.68 -10.05
CA ALA A 3 -20.01 2.59 -9.69
C ALA A 3 -21.39 1.90 -9.63
N ALA A 4 -21.66 0.94 -10.50
CA ALA A 4 -22.89 0.16 -10.47
C ALA A 4 -22.98 -0.73 -9.21
N GLY A 5 -21.85 -1.27 -8.75
CA GLY A 5 -21.77 -2.07 -7.53
C GLY A 5 -22.06 -1.29 -6.25
N LEU A 6 -21.94 0.04 -6.25
CA LEU A 6 -22.21 0.88 -5.08
C LEU A 6 -23.68 0.83 -4.62
N VAL A 7 -24.61 0.40 -5.48
CA VAL A 7 -26.02 0.17 -5.10
C VAL A 7 -26.14 -0.81 -3.92
N HIS A 8 -25.22 -1.79 -3.82
CA HIS A 8 -25.19 -2.72 -2.69
C HIS A 8 -24.57 -2.14 -1.40
N THR A 9 -24.18 -0.86 -1.40
CA THR A 9 -23.60 -0.16 -0.24
C THR A 9 -24.06 1.30 -0.25
N PRO A 10 -25.33 1.58 0.12
CA PRO A 10 -25.97 2.88 -0.09
C PRO A 10 -25.22 4.08 0.50
N ALA A 11 -24.63 3.90 1.69
CA ALA A 11 -23.81 4.94 2.32
C ALA A 11 -22.61 5.36 1.44
N LYS A 12 -21.95 4.39 0.78
CA LYS A 12 -20.84 4.64 -0.14
C LYS A 12 -21.31 5.25 -1.46
N LEU A 13 -22.51 4.91 -1.94
CA LEU A 13 -23.11 5.57 -3.09
C LEU A 13 -23.39 7.05 -2.80
N ALA A 14 -24.00 7.36 -1.66
CA ALA A 14 -24.26 8.74 -1.24
C ALA A 14 -22.95 9.53 -1.10
N GLN A 15 -21.92 8.93 -0.50
CA GLN A 15 -20.58 9.51 -0.42
C GLN A 15 -20.00 9.80 -1.81
N ALA A 16 -20.07 8.84 -2.74
CA ALA A 16 -19.56 9.01 -4.10
C ALA A 16 -20.28 10.11 -4.88
N LEU A 17 -21.62 10.18 -4.76
CA LEU A 17 -22.41 11.24 -5.38
C LEU A 17 -22.06 12.62 -4.83
N ARG A 18 -21.91 12.73 -3.51
CA ARG A 18 -21.45 13.96 -2.86
C ARG A 18 -20.07 14.38 -3.36
N MET A 19 -19.10 13.47 -3.37
CA MET A 19 -17.76 13.76 -3.89
C MET A 19 -17.80 14.19 -5.35
N ARG A 20 -18.62 13.54 -6.19
CA ARG A 20 -18.76 13.92 -7.61
C ARG A 20 -19.37 15.31 -7.77
N PHE A 21 -20.33 15.66 -6.92
CA PHE A 21 -20.94 16.99 -6.92
C PHE A 21 -19.97 18.07 -6.43
N ASP A 22 -19.25 17.81 -5.33
CA ASP A 22 -18.28 18.73 -4.74
C ASP A 22 -17.09 18.97 -5.70
N LEU A 23 -16.67 17.94 -6.44
CA LEU A 23 -15.59 17.97 -7.43
C LEU A 23 -16.10 18.12 -8.87
N ARG A 24 -17.29 18.69 -9.08
CA ARG A 24 -17.90 18.77 -10.43
C ARG A 24 -17.08 19.61 -11.42
N ALA A 25 -16.33 20.58 -10.93
CA ALA A 25 -15.44 21.43 -11.73
C ALA A 25 -14.09 20.77 -12.03
N THR A 26 -13.75 19.65 -11.35
CA THR A 26 -12.50 18.93 -11.58
C THR A 26 -12.71 17.88 -12.66
N PRO A 27 -11.93 17.90 -13.76
CA PRO A 27 -11.94 16.84 -14.75
C PRO A 27 -11.61 15.50 -14.11
N TYR A 28 -12.39 14.47 -14.43
CA TYR A 28 -12.15 13.09 -13.98
C TYR A 28 -12.00 12.20 -15.20
N TRP A 29 -10.78 11.71 -15.43
CA TRP A 29 -10.47 10.84 -16.57
C TRP A 29 -10.31 9.41 -16.09
N CYS A 30 -11.25 8.56 -16.50
CA CYS A 30 -11.14 7.11 -16.31
C CYS A 30 -10.12 6.53 -17.30
N ASP A 31 -9.48 5.42 -16.90
CA ASP A 31 -8.53 4.69 -17.74
C ASP A 31 -7.43 5.59 -18.32
N ALA A 32 -6.93 6.48 -17.46
CA ALA A 32 -5.89 7.44 -17.79
C ALA A 32 -4.76 7.34 -16.77
N TYR A 33 -3.52 7.47 -17.24
CA TYR A 33 -2.33 7.47 -16.38
C TYR A 33 -1.26 8.41 -16.91
N VAL A 34 -0.47 8.96 -16.00
CA VAL A 34 0.68 9.80 -16.35
C VAL A 34 1.80 8.91 -16.88
N THR A 35 2.30 9.23 -18.07
CA THR A 35 3.46 8.55 -18.70
C THR A 35 4.76 9.30 -18.45
N GLU A 36 4.69 10.62 -18.28
CA GLU A 36 5.87 11.48 -18.14
C GLU A 36 5.54 12.73 -17.32
N ALA A 37 6.43 13.10 -16.40
CA ALA A 37 6.43 14.40 -15.74
C ALA A 37 7.52 15.28 -16.37
N ILE A 38 7.13 16.42 -16.93
CA ILE A 38 7.98 17.27 -17.77
C ILE A 38 8.38 18.51 -16.99
N GLY A 39 9.68 18.81 -17.01
CA GLY A 39 10.27 20.01 -16.42
C GLY A 39 11.72 19.77 -15.98
N THR A 40 12.48 20.85 -15.74
CA THR A 40 13.90 20.75 -15.36
C THR A 40 14.09 20.81 -13.85
N ALA A 41 13.78 21.95 -13.23
CA ALA A 41 13.87 22.16 -11.78
C ALA A 41 12.58 21.83 -11.03
N ARG A 42 11.44 21.88 -11.73
CA ARG A 42 10.10 21.55 -11.22
C ARG A 42 9.25 21.02 -12.36
N VAL A 43 8.20 20.27 -12.04
CA VAL A 43 7.17 19.92 -13.01
C VAL A 43 6.48 21.19 -13.50
N THR A 44 6.31 21.28 -14.82
CA THR A 44 5.54 22.34 -15.49
C THR A 44 4.39 21.74 -16.30
N GLN A 45 4.49 20.46 -16.64
CA GLN A 45 3.52 19.76 -17.45
C GLN A 45 3.59 18.26 -17.19
N VAL A 46 2.48 17.54 -17.40
CA VAL A 46 2.45 16.08 -17.41
C VAL A 46 1.88 15.58 -18.72
N ARG A 47 2.43 14.46 -19.20
CA ARG A 47 1.85 13.69 -20.30
C ARG A 47 0.93 12.63 -19.73
N VAL A 48 -0.33 12.66 -20.14
CA VAL A 48 -1.36 11.70 -19.72
C VAL A 48 -1.78 10.87 -20.91
N ARG A 49 -1.71 9.56 -20.76
CA ARG A 49 -2.23 8.60 -21.74
C ARG A 49 -3.65 8.19 -21.39
N ARG A 50 -4.54 8.18 -22.38
CA ARG A 50 -5.91 7.64 -22.29
C ARG A 50 -6.21 6.86 -23.56
N GLY A 51 -6.31 5.53 -23.45
CA GLY A 51 -6.32 4.67 -24.63
C GLY A 51 -5.03 4.84 -25.46
N SER A 52 -5.17 5.20 -26.73
CA SER A 52 -4.05 5.51 -27.64
C SER A 52 -3.62 6.98 -27.62
N ASP A 53 -4.39 7.86 -26.96
CA ASP A 53 -4.19 9.31 -27.05
C ASP A 53 -3.29 9.80 -25.91
N ASP A 54 -2.30 10.63 -26.26
CA ASP A 54 -1.47 11.35 -25.30
C ASP A 54 -1.88 12.82 -25.27
N THR A 55 -2.20 13.32 -24.07
CA THR A 55 -2.55 14.72 -23.83
C THR A 55 -1.55 15.36 -22.88
N LEU A 56 -1.13 16.58 -23.18
CA LEU A 56 -0.31 17.39 -22.30
C LEU A 56 -1.19 18.25 -21.38
N VAL A 57 -0.88 18.27 -20.09
CA VAL A 57 -1.61 19.05 -19.09
C VAL A 57 -0.61 19.90 -18.31
N ASP A 58 -0.77 21.22 -18.40
CA ASP A 58 0.05 22.15 -17.63
C ASP A 58 -0.25 22.03 -16.15
N CYS A 59 0.78 21.86 -15.33
CA CYS A 59 0.64 21.78 -13.88
C CYS A 59 1.97 22.07 -13.16
N ASP A 60 1.87 22.65 -11.98
CA ASP A 60 3.03 22.89 -11.11
C ASP A 60 3.29 21.75 -10.13
N ARG A 61 2.34 20.81 -10.00
CA ARG A 61 2.39 19.68 -9.05
C ARG A 61 1.74 18.45 -9.64
N LEU A 62 2.35 17.30 -9.36
CA LEU A 62 1.82 15.98 -9.66
C LEU A 62 1.70 15.19 -8.35
N ALA A 63 0.50 14.71 -8.03
CA ALA A 63 0.26 13.77 -6.95
C ALA A 63 -0.07 12.40 -7.55
N CYS A 64 0.74 11.39 -7.23
CA CYS A 64 0.56 10.03 -7.71
C CYS A 64 0.09 9.11 -6.58
N ALA A 65 -0.88 8.25 -6.89
CA ALA A 65 -1.32 7.19 -6.01
C ALA A 65 -1.53 5.91 -6.84
N TYR A 66 -0.75 4.86 -6.53
CA TYR A 66 -0.80 3.56 -7.21
C TYR A 66 -1.30 2.47 -6.26
N GLY A 67 -2.28 2.80 -5.43
CA GLY A 67 -2.83 1.90 -4.41
C GLY A 67 -2.01 1.87 -3.12
N LEU A 68 -2.35 0.91 -2.27
CA LEU A 68 -1.78 0.70 -0.94
C LEU A 68 -1.39 -0.77 -0.80
N VAL A 69 -0.35 -1.03 -0.01
CA VAL A 69 0.09 -2.38 0.35
C VAL A 69 0.03 -2.55 1.87
N PRO A 70 -0.34 -3.74 2.38
CA PRO A 70 -0.32 -3.99 3.81
C PRO A 70 1.07 -3.80 4.42
N ASN A 71 1.18 -2.98 5.46
CA ASN A 71 2.41 -2.89 6.23
C ASN A 71 2.52 -4.08 7.19
N THR A 72 3.28 -5.10 6.77
CA THR A 72 3.45 -6.35 7.53
C THR A 72 4.70 -6.36 8.40
N GLY A 73 5.58 -5.35 8.31
CA GLY A 73 6.93 -5.39 8.90
C GLY A 73 6.94 -5.66 10.41
N LEU A 74 6.07 -4.97 11.15
CA LEU A 74 6.00 -5.11 12.61
C LEU A 74 5.47 -6.47 13.05
N GLY A 75 4.49 -7.04 12.34
CA GLY A 75 3.93 -8.37 12.67
C GLY A 75 4.81 -9.52 12.19
N ALA A 76 5.50 -9.36 11.06
CA ALA A 76 6.42 -10.37 10.54
C ALA A 76 7.63 -10.56 11.45
N ALA A 77 8.10 -9.51 12.13
CA ALA A 77 9.27 -9.56 13.01
C ALA A 77 9.15 -10.53 14.20
N PRO A 78 8.05 -10.57 14.98
CA PRO A 78 7.82 -11.61 15.99
C PRO A 78 7.39 -12.96 15.41
N GLY A 79 7.35 -13.12 14.07
CA GLY A 79 7.03 -14.38 13.42
C GLY A 79 5.54 -14.61 13.14
N CYS A 80 4.70 -13.56 13.11
CA CYS A 80 3.33 -13.74 12.64
C CYS A 80 3.33 -14.24 11.19
N ARG A 81 2.55 -15.29 10.93
CA ARG A 81 2.38 -15.85 9.60
C ARG A 81 1.80 -14.79 8.66
N LEU A 82 2.37 -14.73 7.45
CA LEU A 82 1.82 -13.92 6.37
C LEU A 82 1.05 -14.81 5.39
N GLU A 83 0.04 -14.24 4.77
CA GLU A 83 -0.70 -14.86 3.66
C GLU A 83 -0.90 -13.84 2.54
N THR A 84 -1.10 -14.32 1.32
CA THR A 84 -1.38 -13.45 0.18
C THR A 84 -2.86 -13.05 0.21
N ARG A 85 -3.13 -11.76 0.35
CA ARG A 85 -4.46 -11.18 0.19
C ARG A 85 -4.41 -10.11 -0.88
N ALA A 86 -5.27 -10.25 -1.89
CA ALA A 86 -5.38 -9.27 -2.94
C ALA A 86 -4.00 -8.93 -3.54
N GLY A 87 -3.29 -9.96 -4.00
CA GLY A 87 -1.97 -9.82 -4.65
C GLY A 87 -0.79 -9.42 -3.75
N ALA A 88 -1.00 -9.09 -2.47
CA ALA A 88 0.05 -8.63 -1.57
C ALA A 88 0.14 -9.45 -0.27
N PRO A 89 1.32 -9.54 0.37
CA PRO A 89 1.46 -10.14 1.69
C PRO A 89 0.68 -9.34 2.75
N ALA A 90 -0.09 -10.03 3.59
CA ALA A 90 -0.81 -9.48 4.73
C ALA A 90 -0.61 -10.37 5.97
N ILE A 91 -0.75 -9.81 7.18
CA ILE A 91 -0.71 -10.60 8.42
C ILE A 91 -1.94 -11.51 8.45
N ALA A 92 -1.69 -12.82 8.54
CA ALA A 92 -2.74 -13.82 8.65
C ALA A 92 -3.38 -13.76 10.04
N VAL A 93 -4.71 -13.68 10.07
CA VAL A 93 -5.50 -13.65 11.30
C VAL A 93 -6.72 -14.56 11.21
N ASN A 94 -7.15 -15.08 12.36
CA ASN A 94 -8.41 -15.82 12.47
C ASN A 94 -9.63 -14.87 12.53
N GLU A 95 -10.82 -15.45 12.73
CA GLU A 95 -12.07 -14.68 12.82
C GLU A 95 -12.14 -13.71 14.01
N PHE A 96 -11.29 -13.89 15.03
CA PHE A 96 -11.17 -13.04 16.21
C PHE A 96 -10.00 -12.04 16.11
N GLN A 97 -9.40 -11.90 14.91
CA GLN A 97 -8.25 -11.02 14.66
C GLN A 97 -6.98 -11.43 15.43
N GLN A 98 -6.90 -12.68 15.89
CA GLN A 98 -5.70 -13.25 16.49
C GLN A 98 -4.74 -13.67 15.38
N THR A 99 -3.46 -13.38 15.55
CA THR A 99 -2.41 -13.85 14.65
C THR A 99 -2.01 -15.29 14.96
N SER A 100 -1.01 -15.83 14.25
CA SER A 100 -0.42 -17.13 14.57
C SER A 100 0.46 -17.12 15.83
N VAL A 101 0.78 -15.95 16.38
CA VAL A 101 1.57 -15.80 17.59
C VAL A 101 0.62 -15.47 18.74
N GLU A 102 0.73 -16.23 19.82
CA GLU A 102 -0.10 -16.05 21.01
C GLU A 102 0.00 -14.62 21.55
N ALA A 103 -1.11 -14.11 22.08
CA ALA A 103 -1.25 -12.75 22.60
C ALA A 103 -0.96 -11.60 21.60
N ILE A 104 -0.69 -11.90 20.32
CA ILE A 104 -0.55 -10.89 19.27
C ILE A 104 -1.81 -10.88 18.39
N TYR A 105 -2.42 -9.70 18.30
CA TYR A 105 -3.60 -9.43 17.49
C TYR A 105 -3.24 -8.44 16.38
N ALA A 106 -3.89 -8.56 15.23
CA ALA A 106 -3.70 -7.64 14.10
C ALA A 106 -5.05 -7.27 13.49
N ALA A 107 -5.21 -5.99 13.14
CA ALA A 107 -6.46 -5.46 12.61
C ALA A 107 -6.21 -4.32 11.63
N GLY A 108 -7.15 -4.12 10.70
CA GLY A 108 -7.04 -3.09 9.68
C GLY A 108 -6.05 -3.46 8.60
N GLU A 109 -5.42 -2.45 8.02
CA GLU A 109 -4.77 -2.58 6.71
C GLU A 109 -3.54 -3.49 6.70
N CYS A 110 -2.90 -3.73 7.84
CA CYS A 110 -1.84 -4.74 7.96
C CYS A 110 -2.34 -6.18 7.75
N THR A 111 -3.65 -6.42 7.85
CA THR A 111 -4.34 -7.69 7.55
C THR A 111 -5.00 -7.70 6.17
N GLY A 112 -4.76 -6.67 5.35
CA GLY A 112 -5.35 -6.45 4.03
C GLY A 112 -6.01 -5.08 3.92
N VAL A 113 -5.78 -4.38 2.80
CA VAL A 113 -6.32 -3.03 2.59
C VAL A 113 -7.83 -3.09 2.33
N GLY A 114 -8.62 -2.46 3.19
CA GLY A 114 -10.08 -2.42 3.03
C GLY A 114 -10.76 -1.14 3.51
N GLY A 115 -9.99 -0.11 3.85
CA GLY A 115 -10.49 1.20 4.26
C GLY A 115 -10.89 1.29 5.73
N MET A 116 -11.21 2.51 6.14
CA MET A 116 -11.39 2.90 7.54
C MET A 116 -12.50 2.13 8.25
N GLU A 117 -13.65 1.90 7.60
CA GLU A 117 -14.75 1.19 8.26
C GLU A 117 -14.41 -0.27 8.56
N LEU A 118 -13.75 -0.97 7.63
CA LEU A 118 -13.30 -2.34 7.88
C LEU A 118 -12.28 -2.37 9.01
N ALA A 119 -11.28 -1.47 8.95
CA ALA A 119 -10.24 -1.39 9.96
C ALA A 119 -10.78 -1.10 11.37
N ALA A 120 -11.77 -0.21 11.48
CA ALA A 120 -12.41 0.11 12.75
C ALA A 120 -13.20 -1.08 13.33
N VAL A 121 -13.90 -1.85 12.50
CA VAL A 121 -14.62 -3.05 12.95
C VAL A 121 -13.63 -4.14 13.38
N GLU A 122 -12.59 -4.37 12.60
CA GLU A 122 -11.56 -5.35 12.93
C GLU A 122 -10.81 -4.98 14.21
N GLY A 123 -10.51 -3.70 14.41
CA GLY A 123 -9.88 -3.23 15.65
C GLY A 123 -10.75 -3.48 16.89
N ARG A 124 -12.07 -3.26 16.78
CA ARG A 124 -13.01 -3.59 17.86
C ARG A 124 -13.07 -5.09 18.13
N ILE A 125 -13.10 -5.92 17.09
CA ILE A 125 -13.06 -7.39 17.23
C ILE A 125 -11.79 -7.84 17.95
N ALA A 126 -10.62 -7.32 17.53
CA ALA A 126 -9.34 -7.62 18.17
C ALA A 126 -9.34 -7.22 19.64
N ALA A 127 -9.88 -6.05 19.99
CA ALA A 127 -9.98 -5.59 21.37
C ALA A 127 -10.87 -6.49 22.23
N HIS A 128 -12.07 -6.84 21.75
CA HIS A 128 -12.96 -7.77 22.46
C HIS A 128 -12.29 -9.12 22.69
N ALA A 129 -11.64 -9.68 21.66
CA ALA A 129 -10.95 -10.97 21.76
C ALA A 129 -9.72 -10.92 22.68
N ALA A 130 -8.99 -9.80 22.72
CA ALA A 130 -7.87 -9.60 23.65
C ALA A 130 -8.33 -9.47 25.11
N LEU A 131 -9.53 -8.96 25.34
CA LEU A 131 -10.16 -8.82 26.66
C LEU A 131 -10.95 -10.08 27.10
N GLY A 132 -10.98 -11.14 26.27
CA GLY A 132 -11.73 -12.37 26.55
C GLY A 132 -13.24 -12.27 26.31
N ASP A 133 -13.74 -11.17 25.72
CA ASP A 133 -15.15 -10.97 25.37
C ASP A 133 -15.46 -11.48 23.95
N ASN A 134 -15.38 -12.81 23.78
CA ASN A 134 -15.73 -13.45 22.51
C ASN A 134 -17.17 -13.15 22.03
N PRO A 135 -18.20 -13.09 22.91
CA PRO A 135 -19.55 -12.70 22.49
C PRO A 135 -19.61 -11.27 21.91
N GLY A 136 -18.88 -10.32 22.49
CA GLY A 136 -18.77 -8.95 21.96
C GLY A 136 -18.14 -8.92 20.57
N ALA A 137 -17.06 -9.67 20.36
CA ALA A 137 -16.43 -9.83 19.05
C ALA A 137 -17.39 -10.40 17.99
N GLN A 138 -18.09 -11.49 18.31
CA GLN A 138 -18.98 -12.19 17.37
C GLN A 138 -20.12 -11.31 16.85
N ARG A 139 -20.64 -10.38 17.68
CA ARG A 139 -21.69 -9.43 17.27
C ARG A 139 -21.26 -8.53 16.11
N LEU A 140 -19.95 -8.34 15.90
CA LEU A 140 -19.39 -7.49 14.86
C LEU A 140 -19.07 -8.23 13.56
N PHE A 141 -19.18 -9.56 13.52
CA PHE A 141 -18.75 -10.37 12.36
C PHE A 141 -19.53 -10.07 11.09
N ALA A 142 -20.86 -9.90 11.20
CA ALA A 142 -21.70 -9.58 10.05
C ALA A 142 -21.37 -8.19 9.48
N GLU A 143 -21.09 -7.22 10.36
CA GLU A 143 -20.67 -5.88 9.95
C GLU A 143 -19.31 -5.93 9.22
N ARG A 144 -18.34 -6.67 9.78
CA ARG A 144 -17.02 -6.89 9.15
C ARG A 144 -17.17 -7.49 7.75
N GLU A 145 -17.97 -8.54 7.61
CA GLU A 145 -18.15 -9.25 6.34
C GLU A 145 -18.75 -8.36 5.26
N ARG A 146 -19.69 -7.48 5.62
CA ARG A 146 -20.24 -6.46 4.71
C ARG A 146 -19.14 -5.54 4.17
N TYR A 147 -18.22 -5.07 5.02
CA TYR A 147 -17.12 -4.21 4.59
C TYR A 147 -16.02 -4.98 3.85
N ARG A 148 -15.75 -6.25 4.18
CA ARG A 148 -14.84 -7.10 3.40
C ARG A 148 -15.31 -7.27 1.96
N ARG A 149 -16.60 -7.51 1.74
CA ARG A 149 -17.19 -7.57 0.39
C ARG A 149 -17.12 -6.25 -0.36
N PHE A 150 -17.19 -5.13 0.36
CA PHE A 150 -16.96 -3.81 -0.26
C PHE A 150 -15.50 -3.62 -0.65
N ALA A 151 -14.56 -3.94 0.23
CA ALA A 151 -13.11 -3.87 -0.02
C ALA A 151 -12.70 -4.73 -1.22
N ALA A 152 -13.18 -5.98 -1.31
CA ALA A 152 -12.90 -6.87 -2.44
C ALA A 152 -13.31 -6.25 -3.79
N ARG A 153 -14.52 -5.69 -3.88
CA ARG A 153 -14.99 -5.01 -5.09
C ARG A 153 -14.18 -3.77 -5.45
N LEU A 154 -13.63 -3.08 -4.45
CA LEU A 154 -12.79 -1.91 -4.64
C LEU A 154 -11.42 -2.35 -5.18
N TYR A 155 -10.83 -3.38 -4.58
CA TYR A 155 -9.57 -3.95 -5.06
C TYR A 155 -9.67 -4.41 -6.52
N ASP A 156 -10.70 -5.18 -6.87
CA ASP A 156 -10.91 -5.67 -8.24
C ASP A 156 -11.13 -4.55 -9.26
N ALA A 157 -11.72 -3.43 -8.83
CA ALA A 157 -12.03 -2.31 -9.71
C ALA A 157 -10.85 -1.37 -9.97
N PHE A 158 -9.90 -1.32 -9.04
CA PHE A 158 -8.77 -0.40 -9.06
C PHE A 158 -7.43 -1.13 -9.10
N GLU A 159 -7.42 -2.38 -9.59
CA GLU A 159 -6.21 -3.12 -9.88
C GLU A 159 -5.31 -2.31 -10.83
N LEU A 160 -3.99 -2.31 -10.54
CA LEU A 160 -3.04 -1.56 -11.34
C LEU A 160 -2.93 -2.14 -12.75
N ASN A 161 -3.04 -1.27 -13.74
CA ASN A 161 -2.87 -1.62 -15.14
C ASN A 161 -1.43 -2.18 -15.38
N PRO A 162 -1.27 -3.40 -15.91
CA PRO A 162 0.06 -3.97 -16.18
C PRO A 162 0.94 -3.13 -17.11
N ALA A 163 0.34 -2.29 -17.96
CA ALA A 163 1.06 -1.34 -18.81
C ALA A 163 1.92 -0.36 -18.00
N LEU A 164 1.60 -0.11 -16.73
CA LEU A 164 2.41 0.75 -15.85
C LEU A 164 3.82 0.20 -15.62
N ARG A 165 4.04 -1.10 -15.81
CA ARG A 165 5.37 -1.75 -15.65
C ARG A 165 6.37 -1.30 -16.71
N THR A 166 5.92 -0.76 -17.83
CA THR A 166 6.77 -0.39 -18.97
C THR A 166 7.06 1.11 -19.06
N LEU A 167 6.59 1.90 -18.09
CA LEU A 167 6.75 3.36 -18.11
C LEU A 167 8.18 3.82 -17.84
N SER A 168 8.91 3.08 -17.01
CA SER A 168 10.25 3.46 -16.57
C SER A 168 11.23 3.51 -17.76
N GLN A 169 11.92 4.63 -17.88
CA GLN A 169 13.05 4.81 -18.78
C GLN A 169 14.37 4.45 -18.06
N PRO A 170 15.47 4.17 -18.78
CA PRO A 170 16.75 3.82 -18.17
C PRO A 170 17.26 4.81 -17.10
N ASP A 171 16.93 6.09 -17.22
CA ASP A 171 17.31 7.18 -16.32
C ASP A 171 16.24 7.53 -15.27
N THR A 172 15.08 6.89 -15.29
CA THR A 172 14.07 7.04 -14.24
C THR A 172 14.68 6.70 -12.87
N VAL A 173 14.57 7.63 -11.91
CA VAL A 173 15.03 7.42 -10.53
C VAL A 173 14.19 6.31 -9.91
N PHE A 174 14.82 5.17 -9.64
CA PHE A 174 14.17 4.02 -9.03
C PHE A 174 14.24 4.08 -7.50
N CYS A 175 15.40 4.45 -6.94
CA CYS A 175 15.55 4.66 -5.50
C CYS A 175 16.03 6.08 -5.20
N ARG A 176 15.12 6.94 -4.74
CA ARG A 176 15.45 8.33 -4.39
C ARG A 176 16.45 8.45 -3.23
N CYS A 177 16.41 7.54 -2.26
CA CYS A 177 17.28 7.67 -1.08
C CYS A 177 18.75 7.39 -1.38
N GLU A 178 19.05 6.63 -2.44
CA GLU A 178 20.41 6.22 -2.82
C GLU A 178 20.75 6.67 -4.25
N ASP A 179 19.91 7.52 -4.84
CA ASP A 179 20.02 8.04 -6.22
C ASP A 179 20.29 6.96 -7.30
N VAL A 180 19.63 5.80 -7.17
CA VAL A 180 19.77 4.67 -8.11
C VAL A 180 18.78 4.81 -9.26
N ALA A 181 19.26 4.65 -10.50
CA ALA A 181 18.42 4.69 -11.70
C ALA A 181 17.86 3.30 -12.07
N TRP A 182 16.79 3.29 -12.86
CA TRP A 182 16.13 2.07 -13.33
C TRP A 182 17.08 1.10 -14.05
N ARG A 183 17.94 1.62 -14.93
CA ARG A 183 18.93 0.82 -15.68
C ARG A 183 19.85 -0.01 -14.80
N ASP A 184 20.18 0.51 -13.62
CA ASP A 184 21.12 -0.15 -12.70
C ASP A 184 20.44 -1.31 -11.98
N VAL A 185 19.10 -1.30 -11.90
CA VAL A 185 18.31 -2.31 -11.19
C VAL A 185 17.76 -3.37 -12.13
N ALA A 186 17.32 -2.98 -13.33
CA ALA A 186 16.53 -3.84 -14.22
C ALA A 186 17.24 -5.11 -14.71
N GLY A 187 18.58 -5.15 -14.65
CA GLY A 187 19.39 -6.30 -15.06
C GLY A 187 19.60 -7.37 -13.97
N HIS A 188 19.17 -7.12 -12.73
CA HIS A 188 19.38 -8.04 -11.62
C HIS A 188 18.33 -9.15 -11.55
N ALA A 189 18.65 -10.25 -10.85
CA ALA A 189 17.76 -11.41 -10.78
C ALA A 189 16.76 -11.36 -9.62
N SER A 190 17.01 -10.54 -8.60
CA SER A 190 16.17 -10.47 -7.40
C SER A 190 16.33 -9.16 -6.64
N TRP A 191 15.39 -8.88 -5.74
CA TRP A 191 15.47 -7.72 -4.83
C TRP A 191 16.75 -7.72 -4.01
N ARG A 192 17.21 -8.88 -3.54
CA ARG A 192 18.44 -9.00 -2.76
C ARG A 192 19.67 -8.66 -3.61
N ASP A 193 19.73 -9.17 -4.84
CA ASP A 193 20.85 -8.94 -5.75
C ASP A 193 20.95 -7.44 -6.11
N ALA A 194 19.86 -6.84 -6.59
CA ALA A 194 19.80 -5.41 -6.87
C ALA A 194 20.20 -4.57 -5.65
N LYS A 195 19.68 -4.90 -4.47
CA LYS A 195 20.00 -4.20 -3.22
C LYS A 195 21.49 -4.29 -2.87
N LEU A 196 22.14 -5.43 -3.02
CA LEU A 196 23.55 -5.60 -2.69
C LEU A 196 24.48 -4.91 -3.70
N GLN A 197 24.12 -4.91 -4.98
CA GLN A 197 24.96 -4.37 -6.05
C GLN A 197 24.78 -2.86 -6.26
N THR A 198 23.56 -2.35 -6.05
CA THR A 198 23.23 -0.93 -6.32
C THR A 198 22.93 -0.11 -5.07
N ARG A 199 22.82 -0.76 -3.90
CA ARG A 199 22.34 -0.18 -2.63
C ARG A 199 20.87 0.22 -2.61
N CYS A 200 20.08 -0.03 -3.65
CA CYS A 200 18.65 0.33 -3.65
C CYS A 200 17.92 -0.24 -2.41
N GLY A 201 17.12 0.60 -1.75
CA GLY A 201 16.40 0.21 -0.53
C GLY A 201 17.27 0.07 0.73
N MET A 202 18.51 0.57 0.72
CA MET A 202 19.36 0.72 1.92
C MET A 202 19.28 2.09 2.60
N GLY A 203 18.72 3.10 1.93
CA GLY A 203 18.59 4.45 2.49
C GLY A 203 17.55 4.56 3.61
N PRO A 204 17.29 5.77 4.14
CA PRO A 204 16.46 5.97 5.34
C PRO A 204 15.03 5.41 5.24
N CYS A 205 14.46 5.34 4.04
CA CYS A 205 13.15 4.72 3.82
C CYS A 205 13.16 3.19 3.99
N GLN A 206 14.33 2.55 3.98
CA GLN A 206 14.53 1.10 4.09
C GLN A 206 13.75 0.29 3.05
N GLY A 207 13.66 0.81 1.82
CA GLY A 207 13.01 0.12 0.71
C GLY A 207 11.48 0.19 0.70
N LYS A 208 10.84 0.91 1.63
CA LYS A 208 9.37 1.06 1.71
C LYS A 208 8.71 1.58 0.42
N ILE A 209 9.47 2.24 -0.47
CA ILE A 209 8.98 2.78 -1.74
C ILE A 209 9.51 1.97 -2.93
N CYS A 210 10.84 1.95 -3.14
CA CYS A 210 11.45 1.26 -4.28
C CYS A 210 11.31 -0.27 -4.21
N GLY A 211 11.16 -0.85 -3.01
CA GLY A 211 10.87 -2.26 -2.85
C GLY A 211 9.49 -2.62 -3.42
N GLU A 212 8.46 -1.79 -3.15
CA GLU A 212 7.11 -2.04 -3.67
C GLU A 212 7.07 -1.84 -5.19
N ALA A 213 7.82 -0.86 -5.69
CA ALA A 213 8.05 -0.74 -7.13
C ALA A 213 8.75 -1.98 -7.71
N ALA A 214 9.71 -2.58 -6.99
CA ALA A 214 10.38 -3.82 -7.43
C ALA A 214 9.41 -5.01 -7.47
N ALA A 215 8.58 -5.14 -6.43
CA ALA A 215 7.55 -6.18 -6.35
C ALA A 215 6.54 -6.04 -7.49
N PHE A 216 6.06 -4.82 -7.75
CA PHE A 216 5.15 -4.55 -8.87
C PHE A 216 5.83 -4.77 -10.21
N CYS A 217 7.00 -4.19 -10.49
CA CYS A 217 7.55 -4.24 -11.85
C CYS A 217 8.23 -5.57 -12.19
N PHE A 218 8.98 -6.15 -11.25
CA PHE A 218 9.80 -7.34 -11.49
C PHE A 218 9.23 -8.62 -10.85
N GLY A 219 8.15 -8.51 -10.05
CA GLY A 219 7.61 -9.65 -9.32
C GLY A 219 8.50 -10.15 -8.19
N TRP A 220 9.47 -9.34 -7.75
CA TRP A 220 10.42 -9.76 -6.72
C TRP A 220 9.79 -9.75 -5.34
N THR A 221 10.01 -10.84 -4.60
CA THR A 221 9.66 -10.90 -3.19
C THR A 221 10.64 -10.06 -2.37
N GLN A 222 10.11 -9.26 -1.47
CA GLN A 222 10.93 -8.54 -0.51
C GLN A 222 11.23 -9.41 0.69
N ASN A 223 12.45 -9.29 1.21
CA ASN A 223 12.78 -9.83 2.51
C ASN A 223 12.25 -8.85 3.58
N GLY A 224 11.66 -9.40 4.65
CA GLY A 224 11.06 -8.62 5.74
C GLY A 224 12.01 -7.56 6.33
N GLN A 225 11.42 -6.54 6.96
CA GLN A 225 12.18 -5.48 7.61
C GLN A 225 12.92 -6.03 8.83
N ARG A 226 14.17 -5.57 9.01
CA ARG A 226 14.94 -5.85 10.21
C ARG A 226 14.80 -4.68 11.18
N PRO A 227 14.82 -4.93 12.50
CA PRO A 227 14.94 -3.86 13.46
C PRO A 227 16.21 -3.02 13.22
N PRO A 228 16.17 -1.70 13.49
CA PRO A 228 14.99 -0.95 13.93
C PRO A 228 14.04 -0.59 12.76
N PHE A 229 12.72 -0.65 12.98
CA PHE A 229 11.70 -0.40 11.92
C PHE A 229 11.60 1.07 11.47
N SER A 230 12.13 1.96 12.30
CA SER A 230 12.38 3.36 11.99
C SER A 230 13.79 3.72 12.48
N PRO A 231 14.48 4.67 11.84
CA PRO A 231 15.79 5.11 12.32
C PRO A 231 15.71 5.55 13.78
N ALA A 232 16.53 4.93 14.63
CA ALA A 232 16.68 5.28 16.03
C ALA A 232 18.06 5.90 16.25
N ARG A 233 18.15 6.93 17.11
CA ARG A 233 19.42 7.52 17.50
C ARG A 233 20.14 6.55 18.44
N ILE A 234 21.44 6.38 18.24
CA ILE A 234 22.28 5.56 19.13
C ILE A 234 22.16 6.04 20.58
N ASP A 235 22.18 7.36 20.80
CA ASP A 235 21.99 7.99 22.11
C ASP A 235 20.67 7.57 22.80
N THR A 236 19.59 7.41 22.04
CA THR A 236 18.31 6.91 22.58
C THR A 236 18.41 5.44 22.99
N LEU A 237 19.12 4.62 22.23
CA LEU A 237 19.29 3.20 22.54
C LEU A 237 20.19 2.99 23.76
N LEU A 238 21.22 3.83 23.94
CA LEU A 238 22.10 3.79 25.11
C LEU A 238 21.37 4.09 26.42
N GLN A 239 20.27 4.86 26.38
CA GLN A 239 19.47 5.15 27.58
C GLN A 239 18.64 3.95 28.07
N VAL A 240 18.40 2.95 27.22
CA VAL A 240 17.58 1.78 27.58
C VAL A 240 18.33 0.85 28.53
N GLU A 241 19.66 0.73 28.41
CA GLU A 241 20.50 -0.08 29.30
C GLU A 241 20.64 0.53 30.71
N SER A 242 20.46 1.83 30.86
CA SER A 242 20.62 2.54 32.14
C SER A 242 19.36 2.57 33.02
N ALA A 243 18.28 1.88 32.63
CA ALA A 243 17.00 1.87 33.35
C ALA A 243 16.69 0.54 34.09
N GLU A 244 17.63 -0.41 34.10
CA GLU A 244 17.63 -1.61 34.94
C GLU A 244 18.45 -1.39 36.23
#